data_AF-A0A1G1XUR4-F1
#
_entry.id   AF-A0A1G1XUR4-F1
#
_cell.length_a   1.000
_cell.length_b   1.000
_cell.length_c   1.000
_cell.angle_alpha   90.00
_cell.angle_beta   90.00
_cell.angle_gamma   90.00
#
_symmetry.space_group_name_H-M   'P 1'
#
loop_
_entity.id
_entity.type
_entity.pdbx_description
1 polymer ?
#
loop_
_entity_poly.entity_id
_entity_poly.type
_entity_poly.pdbx_seq_one_letter_code
_entity_poly.pdbx_strand_id
1 'polypeptide(L)'
;MNGILIAPNEEFSLLEALGSVDGEHGYKQELVIKGDRTIPEYGGGLCQIGTTTFRAALRSGLPITQRRNHSYRVVYYEPAGMDATIYNPSPDMRFVNDTGYYILFTTRIEGDDLIFEFYGTKDGREVKIDPDPPAIYNVTSSGEPRYIETDELAPGVKKKVESSHKGADTYFKYTVTYPNGEVKEQDFYSHYVAWPEVWLIGRQPTTTPEVITDDNQNSPPL
;
A
#
# COMPACT_ATOMS: atom_id res chain seq x y z
N MET A 1 17.91 3.93 -6.33
CA MET A 1 17.31 5.14 -6.93
C MET A 1 17.86 6.38 -6.23
N ASN A 2 18.96 6.98 -6.70
CA ASN A 2 19.53 8.22 -6.15
C ASN A 2 20.30 8.96 -7.25
N GLY A 3 20.15 10.29 -7.35
CA GLY A 3 20.86 11.09 -8.34
C GLY A 3 20.25 11.02 -9.75
N ILE A 4 18.92 10.88 -9.83
CA ILE A 4 18.20 10.80 -11.10
C ILE A 4 17.96 12.21 -11.62
N LEU A 5 18.24 12.45 -12.90
CA LEU A 5 17.87 13.67 -13.60
C LEU A 5 16.59 13.42 -14.40
N ILE A 6 15.54 14.15 -14.07
CA ILE A 6 14.25 14.12 -14.75
C ILE A 6 14.24 15.32 -15.72
N ALA A 7 14.22 15.05 -17.02
CA ALA A 7 14.31 16.06 -18.05
C ALA A 7 13.04 16.93 -18.15
N PRO A 8 13.13 18.16 -18.70
CA PRO A 8 11.95 18.94 -19.02
C PRO A 8 10.98 18.15 -19.93
N ASN A 9 9.70 18.16 -19.56
CA ASN A 9 8.60 17.45 -20.20
C ASN A 9 8.67 15.91 -20.13
N GLU A 10 9.60 15.35 -19.35
CA GLU A 10 9.65 13.92 -19.09
C GLU A 10 8.50 13.51 -18.16
N GLU A 11 7.84 12.39 -18.48
CA GLU A 11 7.01 11.67 -17.52
C GLU A 11 7.90 10.69 -16.75
N PHE A 12 8.09 10.95 -15.46
CA PHE A 12 8.80 10.05 -14.58
C PHE A 12 7.91 8.86 -14.20
N SER A 13 8.43 7.65 -14.35
CA SER A 13 7.85 6.42 -13.80
C SER A 13 8.70 5.91 -12.64
N LEU A 14 8.07 5.76 -11.47
CA LEU A 14 8.78 5.24 -10.31
C LEU A 14 9.18 3.76 -10.49
N LEU A 15 8.31 2.93 -11.05
CA LEU A 15 8.66 1.54 -11.35
C LEU A 15 9.83 1.43 -12.34
N GLU A 16 9.86 2.27 -13.38
CA GLU A 16 10.99 2.30 -14.32
C GLU A 16 12.28 2.76 -13.64
N ALA A 17 12.22 3.81 -12.82
CA ALA A 17 13.37 4.33 -12.08
C ALA A 17 13.91 3.36 -11.00
N LEU A 18 13.06 2.50 -10.44
CA LEU A 18 13.46 1.45 -9.51
C LEU A 18 14.15 0.28 -10.22
N GLY A 19 13.75 -0.03 -11.46
CA GLY A 19 14.26 -1.17 -12.21
C GLY A 19 13.78 -2.51 -11.62
N SER A 20 14.62 -3.54 -11.69
CA SER A 20 14.28 -4.88 -11.19
C SER A 20 14.17 -4.90 -9.67
N VAL A 21 13.00 -5.34 -9.17
CA VAL A 21 12.74 -5.55 -7.74
C VAL A 21 13.04 -7.01 -7.39
N ASP A 22 14.28 -7.30 -7.01
CA ASP A 22 14.74 -8.64 -6.64
C ASP A 22 15.77 -8.60 -5.50
N GLY A 23 16.19 -9.78 -5.02
CA GLY A 23 17.18 -9.88 -3.96
C GLY A 23 18.58 -9.42 -4.36
N GLU A 24 18.94 -9.46 -5.65
CA GLU A 24 20.25 -9.02 -6.14
C GLU A 24 20.40 -7.50 -6.06
N HIS A 25 19.28 -6.78 -6.18
CA HIS A 25 19.20 -5.32 -6.03
C HIS A 25 18.91 -4.89 -4.59
N GLY A 26 19.01 -5.81 -3.61
CA GLY A 26 18.96 -5.49 -2.18
C GLY A 26 17.54 -5.37 -1.60
N TYR A 27 16.50 -5.72 -2.37
CA TYR A 27 15.14 -5.78 -1.84
C TYR A 27 15.03 -6.91 -0.82
N LYS A 28 14.29 -6.66 0.26
CA LYS A 28 13.92 -7.69 1.22
C LYS A 28 12.58 -8.30 0.83
N GLN A 29 12.43 -9.58 1.11
CA GLN A 29 11.13 -10.23 0.97
C GLN A 29 10.19 -9.73 2.06
N GLU A 30 9.00 -9.31 1.66
CA GLU A 30 7.87 -9.09 2.54
C GLU A 30 6.74 -10.05 2.18
N LEU A 31 5.90 -10.32 3.17
CA LEU A 31 4.73 -11.18 3.00
C LEU A 31 3.65 -10.42 2.22
N VAL A 32 3.41 -10.82 0.98
CA VAL A 32 2.39 -10.25 0.10
C VAL A 32 1.21 -11.21 -0.02
N ILE A 33 -0.01 -10.68 0.12
CA ILE A 33 -1.25 -11.45 -0.06
C ILE A 33 -1.51 -11.58 -1.56
N LYS A 34 -1.55 -12.82 -2.06
CA LYS A 34 -1.80 -13.13 -3.47
C LYS A 34 -2.89 -14.19 -3.57
N GLY A 35 -4.10 -13.74 -3.89
CA GLY A 35 -5.29 -14.59 -3.87
C GLY A 35 -5.64 -15.00 -2.45
N ASP A 36 -5.54 -16.29 -2.15
CA ASP A 36 -5.88 -16.92 -0.87
C ASP A 36 -4.67 -17.26 0.02
N ARG A 37 -3.45 -16.88 -0.39
CA ARG A 37 -2.21 -17.19 0.32
C ARG A 37 -1.29 -15.99 0.46
N THR A 38 -0.47 -16.01 1.51
CA THR A 38 0.58 -15.02 1.74
C THR A 38 1.92 -15.62 1.33
N ILE A 39 2.61 -14.99 0.38
CA ILE A 39 3.90 -15.46 -0.13
C ILE A 39 4.99 -14.41 0.08
N PRO A 40 6.24 -14.80 0.40
CA PRO A 40 7.37 -13.88 0.41
C PRO A 40 7.65 -13.36 -1.01
N GLU A 41 7.40 -12.09 -1.27
CA GLU A 41 7.80 -11.41 -2.51
C GLU A 41 8.83 -10.32 -2.18
N TYR A 42 9.82 -10.16 -3.06
CA TYR A 42 10.76 -9.05 -2.98
C TYR A 42 10.01 -7.75 -3.23
N GLY A 43 10.11 -6.81 -2.29
CA GLY A 43 9.35 -5.56 -2.38
C GLY A 43 9.12 -4.84 -1.06
N GLY A 44 9.75 -5.28 0.03
CA GLY A 44 9.59 -4.61 1.30
C GLY A 44 9.99 -3.14 1.25
N GLY A 45 9.12 -2.28 1.77
CA GLY A 45 9.30 -0.82 1.73
C GLY A 45 8.97 -0.12 0.40
N LEU A 46 8.58 -0.84 -0.67
CA LEU A 46 8.21 -0.21 -1.95
C LEU A 46 7.05 0.78 -1.81
N CYS A 47 6.04 0.45 -1.01
CA CYS A 47 4.92 1.35 -0.74
C CYS A 47 5.33 2.64 -0.02
N GLN A 48 6.39 2.59 0.81
CA GLN A 48 6.96 3.78 1.43
C GLN A 48 7.63 4.65 0.39
N ILE A 49 8.40 4.05 -0.53
CA ILE A 49 9.01 4.75 -1.66
C ILE A 49 7.93 5.41 -2.55
N GLY A 50 6.86 4.68 -2.88
CA GLY A 50 5.71 5.23 -3.63
C GLY A 50 5.07 6.43 -2.94
N THR A 51 4.76 6.28 -1.66
CA THR A 51 4.14 7.32 -0.84
C THR A 51 5.03 8.55 -0.70
N THR A 52 6.33 8.37 -0.43
CA THR A 52 7.28 9.48 -0.30
C THR A 52 7.49 10.20 -1.64
N THR A 53 7.59 9.47 -2.75
CA THR A 53 7.66 10.07 -4.10
C THR A 53 6.42 10.91 -4.39
N PHE A 54 5.22 10.40 -4.07
CA PHE A 54 3.97 11.11 -4.29
C PHE A 54 3.91 12.43 -3.53
N ARG A 55 4.29 12.41 -2.25
CA ARG A 55 4.37 13.61 -1.42
C ARG A 55 5.39 14.60 -1.95
N ALA A 56 6.57 14.14 -2.38
CA ALA A 56 7.60 14.98 -2.98
C ALA A 56 7.08 15.66 -4.26
N ALA A 57 6.51 14.91 -5.19
CA ALA A 57 5.98 15.43 -6.44
C ALA A 57 4.85 16.45 -6.23
N LEU A 58 3.90 16.18 -5.32
CA LEU A 58 2.86 17.14 -4.95
C LEU A 58 3.46 18.45 -4.44
N ARG A 59 4.38 18.38 -3.46
CA ARG A 59 5.00 19.56 -2.85
C ARG A 59 5.92 20.31 -3.82
N SER A 60 6.43 19.65 -4.85
CA SER A 60 7.17 20.27 -5.95
C SER A 60 6.29 20.90 -7.03
N GLY A 61 4.95 20.79 -6.93
CA GLY A 61 4.06 21.41 -7.91
C GLY A 61 3.94 20.63 -9.22
N LEU A 62 4.29 19.34 -9.25
CA LEU A 62 4.34 18.54 -10.47
C LEU A 62 2.98 17.89 -10.79
N PRO A 63 2.54 17.91 -12.06
CA PRO A 63 1.34 17.19 -12.49
C PRO A 63 1.44 15.68 -12.24
N ILE A 64 0.49 15.12 -11.50
CA ILE A 64 0.45 13.69 -11.19
C ILE A 64 -0.40 12.97 -12.23
N THR A 65 0.22 12.07 -13.00
CA THR A 65 -0.45 11.35 -14.09
C THR A 65 -0.93 9.96 -13.67
N GLN A 66 -0.29 9.36 -12.67
CA GLN A 66 -0.73 8.10 -12.10
C GLN A 66 -0.50 8.05 -10.59
N ARG A 67 -1.56 7.70 -9.86
CA ARG A 67 -1.51 7.41 -8.43
C ARG A 67 -2.62 6.43 -8.07
N ARG A 68 -2.31 5.49 -7.17
CA ARG A 68 -3.31 4.61 -6.53
C ARG A 68 -3.08 4.58 -5.02
N ASN A 69 -4.14 4.75 -4.23
CA ASN A 69 -4.07 4.58 -2.77
C ASN A 69 -4.01 3.10 -2.37
N HIS A 70 -3.58 2.84 -1.14
CA HIS A 70 -3.69 1.52 -0.52
C HIS A 70 -5.15 1.12 -0.29
N SER A 71 -5.42 -0.18 -0.32
CA SER A 71 -6.77 -0.71 -0.08
C SER A 71 -7.30 -0.45 1.33
N TYR A 72 -6.43 -0.32 2.33
CA TYR A 72 -6.79 -0.01 3.71
C TYR A 72 -5.84 1.05 4.29
N ARG A 73 -6.26 1.69 5.39
CA ARG A 73 -5.50 2.76 6.04
C ARG A 73 -4.27 2.22 6.76
N VAL A 74 -3.10 2.47 6.19
CA VAL A 74 -1.82 2.15 6.81
C VAL A 74 -1.46 3.25 7.82
N VAL A 75 -1.39 2.88 9.11
CA VAL A 75 -1.30 3.83 10.23
C VAL A 75 -0.10 4.78 10.13
N TYR A 76 1.04 4.30 9.64
CA TYR A 76 2.25 5.13 9.55
C TYR A 76 2.25 6.08 8.33
N TYR A 77 1.23 6.03 7.47
CA TYR A 77 1.02 7.05 6.42
C TYR A 77 0.03 8.14 6.84
N GLU A 78 -0.47 8.11 8.06
CA GLU A 78 -1.38 9.16 8.55
C GLU A 78 -0.72 10.56 8.54
N PRO A 79 -1.48 11.63 8.29
CA PRO A 79 -2.91 11.65 7.94
C PRO A 79 -3.21 10.97 6.59
N ALA A 80 -4.25 10.12 6.57
CA ALA A 80 -4.61 9.35 5.38
C ALA A 80 -4.97 10.24 4.18
N GLY A 81 -4.69 9.75 2.97
CA GLY A 81 -5.10 10.38 1.71
C GLY A 81 -3.94 10.75 0.79
N MET A 82 -2.73 10.96 1.33
CA MET A 82 -1.51 11.25 0.55
C MET A 82 -0.55 10.05 0.47
N ASP A 83 -1.09 8.86 0.29
CA ASP A 83 -0.35 7.62 0.09
C ASP A 83 -0.38 7.19 -1.39
N ALA A 84 0.62 6.42 -1.81
CA ALA A 84 0.65 5.80 -3.12
C ALA A 84 1.23 4.39 -3.00
N THR A 85 0.46 3.39 -3.42
CA THR A 85 0.93 2.00 -3.54
C THR A 85 1.50 1.77 -4.94
N ILE A 86 2.56 0.97 -5.01
CA ILE A 86 3.19 0.54 -6.25
C ILE A 86 3.39 -0.98 -6.25
N TYR A 87 3.29 -1.60 -7.41
CA TYR A 87 3.57 -3.03 -7.62
C TYR A 87 3.99 -3.24 -9.07
N ASN A 88 5.03 -4.03 -9.32
CA ASN A 88 5.46 -4.32 -10.69
C ASN A 88 4.55 -5.41 -11.30
N PRO A 89 3.88 -5.19 -12.46
CA PRO A 89 4.00 -4.05 -13.37
C PRO A 89 2.98 -2.91 -13.16
N SER A 90 1.98 -3.09 -12.30
CA SER A 90 1.02 -2.03 -11.93
C SER A 90 0.42 -2.32 -10.54
N PRO A 91 0.08 -1.31 -9.72
CA PRO A 91 0.09 0.14 -10.01
C PRO A 91 1.48 0.80 -9.97
N ASP A 92 1.61 1.97 -10.60
CA ASP A 92 2.79 2.83 -10.62
C ASP A 92 2.48 4.21 -10.02
N MET A 93 3.51 4.96 -9.66
CA MET A 93 3.43 6.38 -9.33
C MET A 93 4.13 7.15 -10.45
N ARG A 94 3.40 8.05 -11.12
CA ARG A 94 3.90 8.83 -12.26
C ARG A 94 3.57 10.30 -12.15
N PHE A 95 4.49 11.13 -12.65
CA PHE A 95 4.32 12.58 -12.74
C PHE A 95 5.11 13.15 -13.92
N VAL A 96 4.72 14.33 -14.38
CA VAL A 96 5.42 15.05 -15.46
C VAL A 96 6.27 16.17 -14.89
N ASN A 97 7.50 16.32 -15.37
CA ASN A 97 8.31 17.50 -15.11
C ASN A 97 7.96 18.61 -16.12
N ASP A 98 6.95 19.43 -15.82
CA ASP A 98 6.59 20.59 -16.64
C ASP A 98 7.27 21.90 -16.21
N THR A 99 8.39 21.83 -15.48
CA THR A 99 9.11 23.02 -14.98
C THR A 99 9.93 23.75 -16.05
N GLY A 100 10.17 23.11 -17.20
CA GLY A 100 11.07 23.63 -18.22
C GLY A 100 12.56 23.45 -17.90
N TYR A 101 12.91 22.92 -16.72
CA TYR A 101 14.28 22.65 -16.29
C TYR A 101 14.44 21.20 -15.82
N TYR A 102 15.68 20.73 -15.72
CA TYR A 102 15.94 19.43 -15.10
C TYR A 102 15.61 19.48 -13.61
N ILE A 103 15.06 18.38 -13.10
CA ILE A 103 14.92 18.10 -11.67
C ILE A 103 15.92 17.01 -11.31
N LEU A 104 16.76 17.26 -10.31
CA LEU A 104 17.59 16.26 -9.67
C LEU A 104 16.81 15.64 -8.50
N PHE A 105 16.51 14.35 -8.61
CA PHE A 105 15.92 13.55 -7.55
C PHE A 105 17.02 12.79 -6.80
N THR A 106 17.24 13.18 -5.55
CA THR A 106 18.13 12.47 -4.61
C THR A 106 17.35 11.81 -3.49
N THR A 107 17.95 10.75 -2.95
CA THR A 107 17.42 10.02 -1.80
C THR A 107 18.53 9.80 -0.80
N ARG A 108 18.23 9.90 0.49
CA ARG A 108 19.15 9.54 1.57
C ARG A 108 18.39 8.87 2.71
N ILE A 109 19.13 8.14 3.53
CA ILE A 109 18.62 7.49 4.74
C ILE A 109 19.35 8.10 5.93
N GLU A 110 18.60 8.57 6.92
CA GLU A 110 19.12 9.06 8.19
C GLU A 110 18.44 8.32 9.35
N GLY A 111 19.18 7.40 9.99
CA GLY A 111 18.58 6.50 10.98
C GLY A 111 17.51 5.62 10.33
N ASP A 112 16.27 5.79 10.78
CA ASP A 112 15.09 5.08 10.26
C ASP A 112 14.29 5.92 9.24
N ASP A 113 14.76 7.13 8.91
CA ASP A 113 14.07 8.04 7.99
C ASP A 113 14.59 7.89 6.55
N LEU A 114 13.66 7.69 5.61
CA LEU A 114 13.91 7.76 4.17
C LEU A 114 13.51 9.14 3.65
N ILE A 115 14.48 9.89 3.13
CA ILE A 115 14.33 11.30 2.76
C ILE A 115 14.52 11.47 1.26
N PHE A 116 13.53 12.07 0.59
CA PHE A 116 13.54 12.37 -0.84
C PHE A 116 13.62 13.87 -1.06
N GLU A 117 14.56 14.30 -1.90
CA GLU A 117 14.84 15.71 -2.17
C GLU A 117 14.79 15.93 -3.69
N PHE A 118 13.94 16.87 -4.12
CA PHE A 118 13.85 17.31 -5.50
C PHE A 118 14.52 18.67 -5.61
N TYR A 119 15.66 18.73 -6.29
CA TYR A 119 16.36 19.98 -6.59
C TYR A 119 16.06 20.40 -8.02
N GLY A 120 15.63 21.65 -8.21
CA GLY A 120 15.35 22.18 -9.54
C GLY A 120 15.44 23.70 -9.56
N THR A 121 15.38 24.27 -10.76
CA THR A 121 15.30 25.72 -10.93
C THR A 121 13.92 26.19 -10.49
N LYS A 122 13.88 27.21 -9.63
CA LYS A 122 12.62 27.82 -9.18
C LYS A 122 11.96 28.52 -10.37
N ASP A 123 10.81 28.01 -10.82
CA ASP A 123 10.05 28.58 -11.92
C ASP A 123 8.98 29.58 -11.47
N GLY A 124 8.72 29.67 -10.16
CA GLY A 124 7.76 30.60 -9.57
C GLY A 124 6.35 30.02 -9.39
N ARG A 125 6.14 28.72 -9.63
CA ARG A 125 4.87 28.07 -9.30
C ARG A 125 4.60 28.06 -7.80
N GLU A 126 3.32 28.11 -7.44
CA GLU A 126 2.84 28.00 -6.07
C GLU A 126 1.91 26.80 -5.93
N VAL A 127 2.06 26.07 -4.83
CA VAL A 127 1.27 24.86 -4.54
C VAL A 127 0.31 25.14 -3.40
N LYS A 128 -0.96 24.79 -3.60
CA LYS A 128 -1.96 24.71 -2.54
C LYS A 128 -2.54 23.30 -2.49
N ILE A 129 -2.63 22.76 -1.29
CA ILE A 129 -3.37 21.54 -0.99
C ILE A 129 -4.50 21.96 -0.05
N ASP A 130 -5.74 21.58 -0.37
CA ASP A 130 -6.90 21.99 0.41
C ASP A 130 -7.98 20.89 0.46
N PRO A 131 -8.33 20.38 1.64
CA PRO A 131 -7.67 20.64 2.93
C PRO A 131 -6.29 19.98 3.02
N ASP A 132 -5.41 20.54 3.87
CA ASP A 132 -4.11 19.99 4.23
C ASP A 132 -3.99 19.95 5.77
N PRO A 133 -4.13 18.77 6.42
CA PRO A 133 -4.18 17.43 5.82
C PRO A 133 -5.50 17.11 5.09
N PRO A 134 -5.54 16.06 4.25
CA PRO A 134 -6.75 15.65 3.54
C PRO A 134 -7.94 15.42 4.49
N ALA A 135 -9.14 15.76 4.02
CA ALA A 135 -10.36 15.47 4.74
C ALA A 135 -10.53 13.96 4.86
N ILE A 136 -10.91 13.49 6.04
CA ILE A 136 -11.25 12.08 6.29
C ILE A 136 -12.73 12.03 6.64
N TYR A 137 -13.49 11.21 5.92
CA TYR A 137 -14.94 11.07 6.09
C TYR A 137 -15.38 9.62 5.83
N ASN A 138 -16.68 9.33 5.99
CA ASN A 138 -17.25 7.98 5.85
C ASN A 138 -16.48 6.89 6.63
N VAL A 139 -16.03 7.22 7.84
CA VAL A 139 -15.24 6.30 8.66
C VAL A 139 -16.09 5.10 9.07
N THR A 140 -15.62 3.90 8.76
CA THR A 140 -16.28 2.63 9.10
C THR A 140 -15.47 1.84 10.11
N SER A 141 -16.17 1.14 11.01
CA SER A 141 -15.53 0.19 11.94
C SER A 141 -14.86 -0.94 11.15
N SER A 142 -13.74 -1.46 11.65
CA SER A 142 -13.05 -2.61 11.08
C SER A 142 -13.88 -3.90 11.08
N GLY A 143 -14.97 -3.94 11.85
CA GLY A 143 -15.82 -5.13 12.01
C GLY A 143 -15.24 -6.15 13.00
N GLU A 144 -15.94 -7.28 13.11
CA GLU A 144 -15.57 -8.38 13.99
C GLU A 144 -14.33 -9.15 13.48
N PRO A 145 -13.51 -9.72 14.37
CA PRO A 145 -12.39 -10.57 13.98
C PRO A 145 -12.79 -11.71 13.06
N ARG A 146 -12.02 -11.94 12.00
CA ARG A 146 -12.15 -13.11 11.14
C ARG A 146 -11.23 -14.22 11.64
N TYR A 147 -11.80 -15.41 11.80
CA TYR A 147 -11.05 -16.61 12.17
C TYR A 147 -10.95 -17.56 10.98
N ILE A 148 -9.75 -18.03 10.69
CA ILE A 148 -9.45 -18.97 9.60
C ILE A 148 -8.85 -20.22 10.25
N GLU A 149 -9.49 -21.37 10.04
CA GLU A 149 -8.94 -22.65 10.52
C GLU A 149 -7.71 -23.06 9.71
N THR A 150 -6.70 -23.59 10.39
CA THR A 150 -5.46 -24.07 9.77
C THR A 150 -4.96 -25.34 10.45
N ASP A 151 -4.26 -26.18 9.69
CA ASP A 151 -3.52 -27.34 10.22
C ASP A 151 -2.07 -26.96 10.62
N GLU A 152 -1.66 -25.70 10.37
CA GLU A 152 -0.32 -25.19 10.73
C GLU A 152 -0.13 -24.92 12.23
N LEU A 153 -1.23 -24.88 12.99
CA LEU A 153 -1.24 -24.61 14.43
C LEU A 153 -1.82 -25.82 15.17
N ALA A 154 -1.30 -26.08 16.37
CA ALA A 154 -1.87 -27.11 17.24
C ALA A 154 -3.36 -26.78 17.55
N PRO A 155 -4.24 -27.80 17.72
CA PRO A 155 -5.66 -27.59 17.93
C PRO A 155 -5.99 -26.53 18.99
N GLY A 156 -6.78 -25.52 18.61
CA GLY A 156 -7.21 -24.44 19.50
C GLY A 156 -6.19 -23.30 19.70
N VAL A 157 -4.94 -23.45 19.26
CA VAL A 157 -3.94 -22.37 19.29
C VAL A 157 -4.34 -21.29 18.29
N LYS A 158 -4.33 -20.03 18.73
CA LYS A 158 -4.63 -18.87 17.89
C LYS A 158 -3.37 -18.06 17.58
N LYS A 159 -3.23 -17.59 16.34
CA LYS A 159 -2.17 -16.67 15.92
C LYS A 159 -2.78 -15.53 15.12
N LYS A 160 -2.61 -14.29 15.59
CA LYS A 160 -3.00 -13.10 14.82
C LYS A 160 -2.07 -12.96 13.62
N VAL A 161 -2.65 -12.81 12.43
CA VAL A 161 -1.91 -12.64 11.18
C VAL A 161 -2.12 -11.28 10.56
N GLU A 162 -3.25 -10.62 10.84
CA GLU A 162 -3.54 -9.26 10.34
C GLU A 162 -4.17 -8.44 11.45
N SER A 163 -3.80 -7.16 11.54
CA SER A 163 -4.40 -6.21 12.50
C SER A 163 -5.58 -5.51 11.85
N SER A 164 -6.51 -5.02 12.68
CA SER A 164 -7.67 -4.30 12.19
C SER A 164 -7.32 -2.88 11.73
N HIS A 165 -7.96 -2.44 10.65
CA HIS A 165 -7.89 -1.07 10.13
C HIS A 165 -9.30 -0.55 9.90
N LYS A 166 -9.58 0.68 10.39
CA LYS A 166 -10.85 1.35 10.09
C LYS A 166 -10.88 1.70 8.59
N GLY A 167 -12.04 1.54 7.97
CA GLY A 167 -12.27 2.09 6.64
C GLY A 167 -12.51 3.60 6.71
N ALA A 168 -12.31 4.29 5.61
CA ALA A 168 -12.63 5.71 5.45
C ALA A 168 -12.55 6.10 3.97
N ASP A 169 -13.15 7.23 3.63
CA ASP A 169 -12.85 7.97 2.42
C ASP A 169 -12.01 9.19 2.75
N THR A 170 -11.17 9.63 1.81
CA THR A 170 -10.42 10.87 1.94
C THR A 170 -10.47 11.72 0.70
N TYR A 171 -10.37 13.04 0.89
CA TYR A 171 -10.38 14.01 -0.19
C TYR A 171 -9.38 15.14 0.07
N PHE A 172 -8.67 15.54 -0.97
CA PHE A 172 -8.03 16.85 -1.05
C PHE A 172 -7.99 17.34 -2.50
N LYS A 173 -8.04 18.66 -2.67
CA LYS A 173 -7.75 19.33 -3.93
C LYS A 173 -6.28 19.73 -3.97
N TYR A 174 -5.64 19.42 -5.08
CA TYR A 174 -4.29 19.86 -5.43
C TYR A 174 -4.38 20.98 -6.46
N THR A 175 -3.83 22.15 -6.13
CA THR A 175 -3.84 23.34 -7.00
C THR A 175 -2.41 23.82 -7.22
N VAL A 176 -2.04 24.05 -8.48
CA VAL A 176 -0.77 24.66 -8.88
C VAL A 176 -1.07 25.96 -9.63
N THR A 177 -0.60 27.08 -9.09
CA THR A 177 -0.67 28.40 -9.74
C THR A 177 0.67 28.69 -10.40
N TYR A 178 0.67 28.95 -11.69
CA TYR A 178 1.87 29.22 -12.49
C TYR A 178 2.14 30.73 -12.58
N PRO A 179 3.39 31.17 -12.87
CA PRO A 179 3.74 32.58 -12.93
C PRO A 179 2.97 33.41 -13.97
N ASN A 180 2.46 32.76 -15.01
CA ASN A 180 1.62 33.37 -16.05
C ASN A 180 0.16 33.58 -15.59
N GLY A 181 -0.19 33.18 -14.36
CA GLY A 181 -1.55 33.23 -13.80
C GLY A 181 -2.42 32.02 -14.16
N GLU A 182 -1.89 31.05 -14.92
CA GLU A 182 -2.57 29.77 -15.16
C GLU A 182 -2.71 29.01 -13.85
N VAL A 183 -3.88 28.38 -13.64
CA VAL A 183 -4.14 27.54 -12.47
C VAL A 183 -4.55 26.17 -12.97
N LYS A 184 -3.84 25.13 -12.51
CA LYS A 184 -4.23 23.73 -12.71
C LYS A 184 -4.69 23.12 -11.41
N GLU A 185 -5.80 22.39 -11.47
CA GLU A 185 -6.40 21.71 -10.32
C GLU A 185 -6.55 20.21 -10.58
N GLN A 186 -6.36 19.40 -9.54
CA GLN A 186 -6.62 17.96 -9.55
C GLN A 186 -7.23 17.55 -8.21
N ASP A 187 -8.39 16.91 -8.26
CA ASP A 187 -9.03 16.33 -7.09
C ASP A 187 -8.48 14.92 -6.83
N PHE A 188 -8.08 14.67 -5.58
CA PHE A 188 -7.62 13.36 -5.14
C PHE A 188 -8.63 12.77 -4.16
N TYR A 189 -9.14 11.59 -4.54
CA TYR A 189 -9.97 10.76 -3.69
C TYR A 189 -9.21 9.48 -3.33
N SER A 190 -9.40 9.01 -2.10
CA SER A 190 -8.95 7.68 -1.69
C SER A 190 -10.09 6.98 -0.97
N HIS A 191 -10.32 5.71 -1.30
CA HIS A 191 -11.25 4.85 -0.59
C HIS A 191 -10.47 3.74 0.11
N TYR A 192 -10.63 3.64 1.42
CA TYR A 192 -10.04 2.61 2.26
C TYR A 192 -11.13 1.70 2.80
N VAL A 193 -11.00 0.42 2.49
CA VAL A 193 -11.89 -0.63 2.96
C VAL A 193 -11.61 -0.89 4.44
N ALA A 194 -12.68 -1.10 5.21
CA ALA A 194 -12.55 -1.60 6.57
C ALA A 194 -11.92 -2.99 6.57
N TRP A 195 -10.89 -3.16 7.39
CA TRP A 195 -10.14 -4.40 7.46
C TRP A 195 -10.28 -5.00 8.86
N PRO A 196 -10.98 -6.13 9.04
CA PRO A 196 -11.05 -6.79 10.34
C PRO A 196 -9.70 -7.38 10.71
N GLU A 197 -9.46 -7.62 12.00
CA GLU A 197 -8.31 -8.43 12.38
C GLU A 197 -8.52 -9.87 11.90
N VAL A 198 -7.44 -10.54 11.51
CA VAL A 198 -7.49 -11.93 11.04
C VAL A 198 -6.64 -12.81 11.97
N TRP A 199 -7.23 -13.92 12.40
CA TRP A 199 -6.59 -14.93 13.23
C TRP A 199 -6.62 -16.29 12.55
N LEU A 200 -5.48 -16.97 12.58
CA LEU A 200 -5.42 -18.40 12.35
C LEU A 200 -5.80 -19.14 13.64
N ILE A 201 -6.61 -20.19 13.55
CA ILE A 201 -6.92 -21.12 14.65
C ILE A 201 -6.54 -22.54 14.23
N GLY A 202 -5.79 -23.27 15.07
CA GLY A 202 -5.50 -24.68 14.85
C GLY A 202 -6.78 -25.53 14.83
N ARG A 203 -7.00 -26.25 13.74
CA ARG A 203 -8.20 -27.08 13.52
C ARG A 203 -8.32 -28.15 14.60
N GLN A 204 -9.53 -28.35 15.12
CA GLN A 204 -9.80 -29.46 16.03
C GLN A 204 -9.84 -30.78 15.25
N PRO A 205 -9.28 -31.88 15.79
CA PRO A 205 -9.41 -33.18 15.15
C PRO A 205 -10.89 -33.53 15.01
N THR A 206 -11.33 -33.84 13.79
CA THR A 206 -12.72 -34.20 13.52
C THR A 206 -13.03 -35.48 14.27
N THR A 207 -13.98 -35.44 15.22
CA THR A 207 -14.47 -36.67 15.86
C THR A 207 -15.13 -37.51 14.78
N THR A 208 -14.50 -38.62 14.40
CA THR A 208 -15.13 -39.63 13.56
C THR A 208 -16.35 -40.15 14.30
N PRO A 209 -17.57 -40.18 13.72
CA PRO A 209 -18.70 -40.79 14.39
C PRO A 209 -18.37 -42.26 14.67
N GLU A 210 -18.58 -42.69 15.92
CA GLU A 210 -18.41 -44.09 16.32
C GLU A 210 -19.20 -44.98 15.35
N VAL A 211 -18.49 -45.90 14.68
CA VAL A 211 -19.14 -47.00 13.99
C VAL A 211 -19.79 -47.85 15.08
N ILE A 212 -21.11 -47.73 15.22
CA ILE A 212 -21.90 -48.68 15.99
C ILE A 212 -21.77 -50.02 15.25
N THR A 213 -20.87 -50.88 15.70
CA THR A 213 -20.86 -52.28 15.29
C THR A 213 -22.02 -52.95 16.00
N ASP A 214 -23.11 -53.19 15.26
CA ASP A 214 -24.23 -54.00 15.72
C ASP A 214 -23.76 -55.46 15.79
N ASP A 215 -23.20 -55.85 16.94
CA ASP A 215 -22.76 -57.20 17.21
C ASP A 215 -23.96 -58.01 17.70
N ASN A 216 -24.67 -58.64 16.77
CA ASN A 216 -25.64 -59.69 17.12
C ASN A 216 -25.61 -60.82 16.09
N GLN A 217 -24.51 -61.57 16.10
CA GLN A 217 -24.54 -62.97 15.69
C GLN A 217 -25.06 -63.82 16.85
N ASN A 218 -26.27 -64.38 16.71
CA ASN A 218 -26.50 -65.70 17.26
C ASN A 218 -27.63 -66.47 16.57
N SER A 219 -27.23 -67.46 15.79
CA SER A 219 -27.99 -68.65 15.37
C SER A 219 -26.98 -69.60 14.70
N PRO A 220 -27.14 -70.95 14.70
CA PRO A 220 -28.06 -71.87 15.40
C PRO A 220 -27.28 -73.13 15.96
N PRO A 221 -27.85 -74.35 16.22
CA PRO A 221 -28.37 -75.23 15.15
C PRO A 221 -29.62 -76.12 15.47
N LEU A 222 -30.30 -76.49 14.37
CA LEU A 222 -31.33 -77.52 14.08
C LEU A 222 -32.74 -77.38 14.69
#